data_AF-A0A239FNX8-F1
#
_entry.id   AF-A0A239FNX8-F1
#
_cell.length_a   1.000
_cell.length_b   1.000
_cell.length_c   1.000
_cell.angle_alpha   90.00
_cell.angle_beta   90.00
_cell.angle_gamma   90.00
#
_symmetry.space_group_name_H-M   'P 1'
#
loop_
_entity.id
_entity.type
_entity.pdbx_description
1 polymer ?
#
loop_
_entity_poly.entity_id
_entity_poly.type
_entity_poly.pdbx_seq_one_letter_code
_entity_poly.pdbx_strand_id
1 'polypeptide(L)' 'MNPAAGLKPWIPGLQVWYGLYTRSWWAFVPGRPDRLIEAASPEHLVQRLLPLAGRQAMRSRW' A
#
# COMPACT_ATOMS: atom_id res chain seq x y z
N MET A 1 13.70 -6.47 -4.30
CA MET A 1 13.49 -5.49 -3.21
C MET A 1 12.06 -4.99 -3.35
N ASN A 2 11.22 -5.01 -2.30
CA ASN A 2 9.82 -4.56 -2.40
C ASN A 2 9.76 -3.04 -2.15
N PRO A 3 9.65 -2.19 -3.18
CA PRO A 3 9.72 -0.74 -3.02
C PRO A 3 8.57 -0.17 -2.17
N ALA A 4 7.43 -0.85 -2.12
CA ALA A 4 6.31 -0.44 -1.27
C ALA A 4 6.55 -0.73 0.23
N ALA A 5 7.55 -1.54 0.59
CA ALA A 5 7.94 -1.72 1.98
C ALA A 5 8.44 -0.42 2.63
N GLY A 6 8.97 0.52 1.84
CA GLY A 6 9.38 1.85 2.31
C GLY A 6 8.22 2.74 2.75
N LEU A 7 6.97 2.37 2.42
CA LEU A 7 5.77 3.12 2.82
C LEU A 7 5.17 2.65 4.15
N LYS A 8 5.68 1.55 4.74
CA LYS A 8 5.23 1.04 6.04
C LYS A 8 5.25 2.08 7.18
N PRO A 9 6.25 2.97 7.30
CA PRO A 9 6.25 4.00 8.35
C PRO A 9 5.09 5.00 8.23
N TRP A 10 4.57 5.22 7.02
CA TRP A 10 3.54 6.21 6.72
C TRP A 10 2.12 5.63 6.75
N ILE A 11 2.00 4.31 6.57
CA ILE A 11 0.74 3.58 6.55
C ILE A 11 0.83 2.45 7.58
N PRO A 12 0.45 2.70 8.85
CA PRO A 12 0.41 1.66 9.86
C PRO A 12 -0.48 0.48 9.42
N GLY A 13 0.09 -0.73 9.48
CA GLY A 13 -0.61 -1.97 9.10
C GLY A 13 -0.67 -2.25 7.59
N LEU A 14 0.07 -1.50 6.76
CA LEU A 14 0.26 -1.80 5.35
C LEU A 14 0.88 -3.19 5.15
N GLN A 15 0.17 -4.06 4.43
CA GLN A 15 0.69 -5.35 4.01
C GLN A 15 0.88 -5.35 2.50
N VAL A 16 2.04 -5.81 2.04
CA VAL A 16 2.37 -5.88 0.61
C VAL A 16 2.94 -7.24 0.27
N TRP A 17 2.43 -7.86 -0.79
CA TRP A 17 2.90 -9.15 -1.27
C TRP A 17 2.81 -9.26 -2.80
N TYR A 18 3.53 -10.22 -3.36
CA TYR A 18 3.44 -10.57 -4.78
C TYR A 18 2.67 -11.88 -4.93
N GLY A 19 1.59 -11.85 -5.70
CA GLY A 19 0.79 -13.03 -6.03
C GLY A 19 1.44 -13.80 -7.16
N LEU A 20 2.04 -14.96 -6.87
CA LEU A 20 2.72 -15.78 -7.88
C LEU A 20 1.76 -16.26 -8.99
N TYR A 21 0.52 -16.58 -8.64
CA TYR A 21 -0.51 -17.06 -9.57
C TYR A 21 -1.10 -15.95 -10.45
N THR A 22 -1.33 -14.77 -9.87
CA THR A 22 -1.87 -13.61 -10.60
C THR A 22 -0.80 -12.80 -11.30
N ARG A 23 0.48 -13.02 -10.95
CA ARG A 23 1.63 -12.22 -11.38
C ARG A 23 1.45 -10.72 -11.10
N SER A 24 0.73 -10.41 -10.02
CA SER A 24 0.41 -9.05 -9.61
C SER A 24 0.94 -8.76 -8.22
N TRP A 25 1.27 -7.49 -7.99
CA TRP A 25 1.55 -6.94 -6.69
C TRP A 25 0.25 -6.53 -6.01
N TRP A 26 0.15 -6.86 -4.72
CA TRP A 26 -1.01 -6.58 -3.90
C TRP A 26 -0.59 -5.78 -2.67
N ALA A 27 -1.43 -4.81 -2.32
CA ALA A 27 -1.30 -4.05 -1.09
C ALA A 27 -2.64 -3.97 -0.35
N PHE A 28 -2.63 -4.40 0.91
CA PHE A 28 -3.73 -4.20 1.83
C PHE A 28 -3.45 -2.99 2.70
N VAL A 29 -4.33 -2.00 2.64
CA VAL A 29 -4.28 -0.77 3.42
C VAL A 29 -5.43 -0.78 4.42
N PRO A 30 -5.16 -0.95 5.71
CA PRO A 30 -6.20 -0.88 6.73
C PRO A 30 -6.73 0.55 6.87
N GLY A 31 -8.04 0.70 6.96
CA GLY A 31 -8.71 1.99 6.91
C GLY A 31 -10.20 1.92 7.26
N ARG A 32 -10.94 2.96 6.87
CA ARG A 32 -12.41 2.96 6.90
C ARG A 32 -12.89 3.67 5.63
N PRO A 33 -13.22 2.94 4.54
CA PRO A 33 -13.15 1.49 4.39
C PRO A 33 -11.72 0.96 4.21
N ASP A 34 -11.51 -0.33 4.49
CA ASP A 34 -10.29 -1.03 4.10
C ASP A 34 -10.15 -1.07 2.58
N ARG A 35 -8.90 -1.05 2.09
CA ARG A 35 -8.63 -1.04 0.65
C ARG A 35 -7.63 -2.13 0.29
N LEU A 36 -7.96 -2.86 -0.77
CA LEU A 36 -7.08 -3.79 -1.44
C LEU A 36 -6.71 -3.20 -2.81
N ILE A 37 -5.42 -3.06 -3.06
CA ILE A 37 -4.90 -2.46 -4.30
C ILE A 37 -4.07 -3.51 -5.03
N GLU A 38 -4.43 -3.74 -6.28
CA GLU A 38 -3.66 -4.55 -7.22
C GLU A 38 -2.87 -3.64 -8.18
N ALA A 39 -1.67 -4.07 -8.54
CA ALA A 39 -0.86 -3.49 -9.60
C ALA A 39 0.00 -4.54 -10.32
N ALA A 40 0.18 -4.39 -11.62
CA ALA A 40 1.05 -5.27 -12.41
C ALA A 40 2.56 -5.10 -12.11
N SER A 41 2.95 -3.97 -11.53
CA SER A 41 4.34 -3.71 -11.15
C SER A 41 4.44 -3.08 -9.75
N PRO A 42 5.60 -3.23 -9.08
CA PRO A 42 5.84 -2.60 -7.78
C PRO A 42 5.74 -1.06 -7.83
N GLU A 43 6.18 -0.45 -8.93
CA GLU A 43 6.20 1.00 -9.12
C GLU A 43 4.77 1.53 -9.26
N HIS A 44 3.92 0.83 -10.02
CA HIS A 44 2.49 1.13 -10.09
C HIS A 44 1.80 0.97 -8.74
N LEU A 45 2.19 -0.03 -7.94
CA LEU A 45 1.66 -0.19 -6.59
C LEU A 45 1.99 1.02 -5.71
N VAL A 46 3.25 1.49 -5.74
CA VAL A 46 3.70 2.67 -5.00
C VAL A 46 2.94 3.93 -5.44
N GLN A 47 2.77 4.15 -6.74
CA GLN A 47 2.00 5.29 -7.26
C GLN A 47 0.56 5.31 -6.74
N ARG A 48 -0.08 4.14 -6.59
CA ARG A 48 -1.43 4.04 -6.02
C ARG A 48 -1.47 4.19 -4.49
N LEU A 49 -0.37 3.87 -3.79
CA LEU A 49 -0.26 3.98 -2.34
C LEU A 49 0.13 5.38 -1.86
N LEU A 50 0.89 6.15 -2.64
CA LEU A 50 1.34 7.51 -2.28
C LEU A 50 0.21 8.45 -1.85
N PRO A 51 -0.94 8.54 -2.56
CA PRO A 51 -2.07 9.37 -2.13
C PRO A 51 -2.72 8.91 -0.81
N LEU A 52 -2.57 7.65 -0.44
CA LEU A 52 -3.13 7.08 0.79
C LEU A 52 -2.25 7.35 2.01
N ALA A 53 -0.92 7.33 1.82
CA ALA A 53 0.03 7.71 2.85
C ALA A 53 -0.22 9.15 3.34
N GLY A 54 -0.46 10.10 2.42
CA GLY A 54 -0.79 11.48 2.78
C GLY A 54 -2.08 11.61 3.61
N ARG A 55 -3.11 10.80 3.30
CA ARG A 55 -4.38 10.77 4.05
C ARG A 55 -4.25 10.12 5.43
N GLN A 56 -3.45 9.07 5.56
CA GLN A 56 -3.22 8.38 6.83
C GLN A 56 -2.36 9.21 7.78
N ALA A 57 -1.30 9.86 7.30
CA ALA A 57 -0.47 10.75 8.10
C ALA A 57 -1.28 11.88 8.76
N MET A 58 -2.32 12.38 8.09
CA MET A 58 -3.22 13.40 8.64
C MET A 58 -4.18 12.87 9.70
N ARG A 59 -4.53 11.56 9.66
CA ARG A 59 -5.42 10.91 10.63
C ARG A 59 -4.71 10.49 11.92
N SER A 60 -3.42 10.17 11.87
CA SER A 60 -2.64 9.72 13.03
C SER A 60 -2.22 10.86 13.98
N ARG A 61 -2.70 12.09 13.75
CA ARG A 61 -2.28 13.32 14.45
C ARG A 61 -3.35 13.93 15.38
N TRP A 62 -4.41 13.18 15.67
CA TRP A 62 -5.47 13.56 16.62
C TRP A 62 -5.74 12.44 17.60
#